data_AF-A0A7K9HBW9-F1
#
_entry.id   AF-A0A7K9HBW9-F1
#
_cell.length_a   1.000
_cell.length_b   1.000
_cell.length_c   1.000
_cell.angle_alpha   90.00
_cell.angle_beta   90.00
_cell.angle_gamma   90.00
#
_symmetry.space_group_name_H-M   'P 1'
#
loop_
_entity.id
_entity.type
_entity.pdbx_description
1 polymer ?
#
loop_
_entity_poly.entity_id
_entity_poly.type
_entity_poly.pdbx_seq_one_letter_code
_entity_poly.pdbx_strand_id
1 'polypeptide(L)'
;PRSHSSSRRSLALPLPIGPEAIVNLPVEDFNALLGRARLSGAEVALARDIRRRGKNKVAAQKCRRRKLEAIARLQGELARLGRERERLLRVRGQAERALGALRRDLARVSAQVLSALRDGAGNPLPPERFGLCLAADGGINLE
;
A
#
# COMPACT_ATOMS: atom_id res chain seq x y z
N PRO A 1 -2.73 -30.82 -7.87
CA PRO A 1 -2.21 -32.01 -7.16
C PRO A 1 -0.81 -32.41 -7.68
N ARG A 2 0.26 -31.90 -7.05
CA ARG A 2 1.65 -32.31 -7.35
C ARG A 2 2.24 -32.99 -6.12
N SER A 3 2.11 -34.31 -6.12
CA SER A 3 2.78 -35.27 -5.25
C SER A 3 4.30 -35.05 -5.27
N HIS A 4 4.83 -34.38 -4.25
CA HIS A 4 6.26 -34.38 -3.99
C HIS A 4 6.61 -35.71 -3.32
N SER A 5 6.97 -36.69 -4.13
CA SER A 5 7.59 -37.93 -3.69
C SER A 5 8.96 -37.64 -3.09
N SER A 6 9.01 -37.29 -1.82
CA SER A 6 10.24 -37.40 -1.00
C SER A 6 10.25 -38.75 -0.28
N SER A 7 10.05 -39.83 -1.03
CA SER A 7 10.36 -41.19 -0.60
C SER A 7 11.65 -41.61 -1.29
N ARG A 8 12.79 -41.17 -0.76
CA ARG A 8 14.08 -41.81 -1.05
C ARG A 8 14.90 -41.89 0.22
N ARG A 9 14.81 -43.08 0.83
CA ARG A 9 15.84 -43.77 1.62
C ARG A 9 16.46 -42.95 2.76
N SER A 10 15.71 -42.77 3.85
CA SER A 10 16.33 -42.74 5.18
C SER A 10 16.62 -44.19 5.57
N LEU A 11 17.89 -44.59 5.49
CA LEU A 11 18.38 -45.84 6.08
C LEU A 11 17.87 -45.89 7.53
N ALA A 12 17.10 -46.94 7.80
CA ALA A 12 16.32 -47.13 9.00
C ALA A 12 17.24 -47.46 10.19
N LEU A 13 17.84 -46.43 10.80
CA LEU A 13 18.06 -46.44 12.24
C LEU A 13 16.78 -45.88 12.85
N PRO A 14 15.89 -46.72 13.39
CA PRO A 14 14.70 -46.24 14.08
C PRO A 14 15.15 -45.48 15.32
N LEU A 15 15.25 -44.15 15.20
CA LEU A 15 15.47 -43.31 16.36
C LEU A 15 14.26 -43.49 17.29
N PRO A 16 14.47 -43.63 18.61
CA PRO A 16 13.39 -43.72 19.61
C PRO A 16 12.63 -42.38 19.78
N ILE A 17 12.74 -41.48 18.81
CA ILE A 17 12.27 -40.09 18.83
C ILE A 17 11.52 -39.83 17.53
N GLY A 18 10.26 -39.43 17.63
CA GLY A 18 9.46 -39.08 16.46
C GLY A 18 10.02 -37.86 15.71
N PRO A 19 9.89 -37.78 14.38
CA PRO A 19 10.39 -36.67 13.57
C PRO A 19 9.82 -35.30 13.98
N GLU A 20 8.56 -35.25 14.43
CA GLU A 20 7.95 -34.01 14.94
C GLU A 20 8.63 -33.52 16.23
N ALA A 21 8.92 -34.42 17.18
CA ALA A 21 9.66 -34.08 18.39
C ALA A 21 11.07 -33.58 18.06
N ILE A 22 11.77 -34.27 17.15
CA ILE A 22 13.11 -33.87 16.68
C ILE A 22 13.11 -32.42 16.15
N VAL A 23 12.09 -32.01 15.41
CA VAL A 23 12.02 -30.67 14.81
C VAL A 23 11.52 -29.60 15.78
N ASN A 24 10.58 -29.92 16.67
CA ASN A 24 9.84 -28.91 17.44
C ASN A 24 10.34 -28.71 18.88
N LEU A 25 11.00 -29.70 19.49
CA LEU A 25 11.53 -29.57 20.87
C LEU A 25 12.44 -28.34 21.02
N PRO A 26 12.49 -27.69 22.19
CA PRO A 26 13.59 -26.79 22.57
C PRO A 26 14.95 -27.46 22.43
N VAL A 27 16.03 -26.69 22.29
CA VAL A 27 17.36 -27.27 22.03
C VAL A 27 17.90 -28.01 23.25
N GLU A 28 17.56 -27.53 24.44
CA GLU A 28 17.87 -28.10 25.74
C GLU A 28 17.22 -29.48 25.89
N ASP A 29 15.90 -29.55 25.69
CA ASP A 29 15.14 -30.80 25.77
C ASP A 29 15.57 -31.80 24.69
N PHE A 30 15.86 -31.32 23.48
CA PHE A 30 16.37 -32.15 22.40
C PHE A 30 17.73 -32.76 22.78
N ASN A 31 18.66 -31.98 23.31
CA ASN A 31 19.98 -32.47 23.73
C ASN A 31 19.87 -33.43 24.94
N ALA A 32 19.01 -33.13 25.91
CA ALA A 32 18.74 -34.01 27.04
C ALA A 32 18.18 -35.36 26.59
N LEU A 33 17.29 -35.35 25.60
CA LEU A 33 16.68 -36.55 25.04
C LEU A 33 17.67 -37.40 24.24
N LEU A 34 18.57 -36.76 23.47
CA LEU A 34 19.69 -37.44 22.83
C LEU A 34 20.65 -38.10 23.84
N GLY A 35 20.93 -37.42 24.96
CA GLY A 35 21.80 -37.95 26.03
C GLY A 35 21.18 -39.14 26.78
N ARG A 36 19.86 -39.13 27.01
CA ARG A 36 19.14 -40.22 27.72
C ARG A 36 18.96 -41.48 26.86
N ALA A 37 18.86 -41.34 25.55
CA ALA A 37 18.53 -42.42 24.63
C ALA A 37 19.69 -43.39 24.30
N ARG A 38 20.88 -43.23 24.90
CA ARG A 38 22.09 -44.05 24.66
C ARG A 38 22.40 -44.28 23.16
N LEU A 39 22.18 -43.24 22.35
CA LEU A 39 22.36 -43.28 20.90
C LEU A 39 23.84 -43.33 20.52
N SER A 40 24.15 -44.03 19.43
CA SER A 40 25.46 -43.98 18.79
C SER A 40 25.76 -42.60 18.18
N GLY A 41 27.04 -42.30 17.93
CA GLY A 41 27.44 -41.04 17.29
C GLY A 41 26.78 -40.83 15.92
N ALA A 42 26.56 -41.90 15.15
CA ALA A 42 25.88 -41.85 13.86
C ALA A 42 24.38 -41.50 13.99
N GLU A 43 23.70 -42.06 15.00
CA GLU A 43 22.29 -41.76 15.30
C GLU A 43 22.10 -40.32 15.81
N VAL A 44 23.01 -39.83 16.66
CA VAL A 44 23.01 -38.43 17.10
C VAL A 44 23.20 -37.48 15.92
N ALA A 45 24.15 -37.78 15.02
CA ALA A 45 24.37 -37.00 13.81
C ALA A 45 23.13 -37.00 12.89
N LEU A 46 22.49 -38.16 12.71
CA LEU A 46 21.26 -38.31 11.94
C LEU A 46 20.12 -37.48 12.54
N ALA A 47 19.90 -37.56 13.86
CA ALA A 47 18.86 -36.80 14.55
C ALA A 47 19.05 -35.28 14.42
N ARG A 48 20.29 -34.80 14.58
CA ARG A 48 20.64 -33.39 14.37
C ARG A 48 20.40 -32.95 12.93
N ASP A 49 20.72 -33.79 11.96
CA ASP A 49 20.53 -33.47 10.56
C ASP A 49 19.05 -33.45 10.15
N ILE A 50 18.24 -34.37 10.67
CA ILE A 50 16.78 -34.35 10.54
C ILE A 50 16.22 -33.05 11.13
N ARG A 51 16.63 -32.68 12.35
CA ARG A 51 16.22 -31.42 13.00
C ARG A 51 16.59 -30.20 12.16
N ARG A 52 17.84 -30.13 11.69
CA ARG A 52 18.35 -29.03 10.86
C ARG A 52 17.53 -28.87 9.58
N ARG A 53 17.30 -29.97 8.86
CA ARG A 53 16.48 -29.97 7.63
C ARG A 53 15.02 -29.59 7.91
N GLY A 54 14.43 -30.10 8.99
CA GLY A 54 13.07 -29.77 9.41
C GLY A 54 12.91 -28.30 9.80
N LYS A 55 13.82 -27.75 10.62
CA LYS A 55 13.82 -26.32 10.97
C LYS A 55 13.97 -25.44 9.72
N ASN A 56 14.84 -25.80 8.78
CA ASN A 56 14.99 -25.07 7.51
C ASN A 56 13.70 -25.11 6.68
N LYS A 57 13.05 -26.27 6.57
CA LYS A 57 11.75 -26.40 5.90
C LYS A 57 10.70 -25.45 6.49
N VAL A 58 10.57 -25.39 7.82
CA VAL A 58 9.65 -24.49 8.51
C VAL A 58 10.02 -23.02 8.29
N ALA A 59 11.32 -22.69 8.34
CA ALA A 59 11.80 -21.33 8.08
C ALA A 59 11.49 -20.88 6.65
N ALA A 60 11.71 -21.75 5.66
CA ALA A 60 11.37 -21.48 4.26
C ALA A 60 9.86 -21.28 4.08
N GLN A 61 9.02 -22.08 4.74
CA GLN A 61 7.56 -21.90 4.73
C GLN A 61 7.15 -20.55 5.34
N LYS A 62 7.70 -20.18 6.51
CA LYS A 62 7.45 -18.88 7.14
C LYS A 62 7.90 -17.72 6.27
N CYS A 63 9.05 -17.83 5.62
CA CYS A 63 9.58 -16.83 4.69
C CYS A 63 8.63 -16.63 3.49
N ARG A 64 8.22 -17.73 2.84
CA ARG A 64 7.24 -17.70 1.73
C ARG A 64 5.91 -17.09 2.17
N ARG A 65 5.39 -17.49 3.33
CA ARG A 65 4.15 -16.94 3.89
C ARG A 65 4.24 -15.43 4.10
N ARG A 66 5.30 -14.96 4.79
CA ARG A 66 5.54 -13.52 5.00
C ARG A 66 5.64 -12.74 3.69
N LYS A 67 6.31 -13.31 2.67
CA LYS A 67 6.43 -12.68 1.36
C LYS A 67 5.06 -12.55 0.68
N LEU A 68 4.22 -13.58 0.74
CA LEU A 68 2.87 -13.56 0.18
C LEU A 68 1.95 -12.59 0.93
N GLU A 69 2.01 -12.56 2.27
CA GLU A 69 1.29 -11.59 3.10
C GLU A 69 1.68 -10.15 2.73
N ALA A 70 2.97 -9.88 2.54
CA ALA A 70 3.45 -8.57 2.12
C ALA A 70 2.95 -8.19 0.71
N ILE A 71 2.97 -9.12 -0.24
CA ILE A 71 2.43 -8.90 -1.60
C ILE A 71 0.93 -8.55 -1.53
N ALA A 72 0.15 -9.33 -0.78
CA ALA A 72 -1.29 -9.10 -0.64
C ALA A 72 -1.58 -7.73 0.00
N ARG A 73 -0.82 -7.35 1.04
CA ARG A 73 -0.93 -6.03 1.67
C ARG A 73 -0.66 -4.90 0.66
N LEU A 74 0.45 -5.00 -0.09
CA LEU A 74 0.82 -3.99 -1.08
C LEU A 74 -0.20 -3.89 -2.21
N GLN A 75 -0.77 -5.00 -2.66
CA GLN A 75 -1.87 -5.00 -3.64
C GLN A 75 -3.11 -4.27 -3.10
N GLY A 76 -3.46 -4.51 -1.83
CA GLY A 76 -4.56 -3.80 -1.16
C GLY A 76 -4.31 -2.29 -1.04
N GLU A 77 -3.09 -1.89 -0.66
CA GLU A 77 -2.67 -0.49 -0.58
C GLU A 77 -2.73 0.19 -1.96
N LEU A 78 -2.22 -0.46 -3.00
CA LEU A 78 -2.24 0.05 -4.38
C LEU A 78 -3.69 0.24 -4.88
N ALA A 79 -4.57 -0.72 -4.62
CA ALA A 79 -5.99 -0.61 -4.97
C ALA A 79 -6.67 0.54 -4.20
N ARG A 80 -6.35 0.73 -2.92
CA ARG A 80 -6.87 1.85 -2.12
C ARG A 80 -6.41 3.19 -2.67
N LEU A 81 -5.12 3.32 -2.96
CA LEU A 81 -4.54 4.54 -3.54
C LEU A 81 -5.12 4.84 -4.93
N GLY A 82 -5.36 3.81 -5.74
CA GLY A 82 -6.04 3.95 -7.04
C GLY A 82 -7.43 4.55 -6.90
N ARG A 83 -8.26 4.02 -6.00
CA ARG A 83 -9.61 4.56 -5.72
C ARG A 83 -9.56 6.01 -5.22
N GLU A 84 -8.62 6.32 -4.34
CA GLU A 84 -8.48 7.68 -3.82
C GLU A 84 -8.04 8.67 -4.91
N ARG A 85 -7.11 8.27 -5.77
CA ARG A 85 -6.71 9.07 -6.93
C ARG A 85 -7.91 9.36 -7.85
N GLU A 86 -8.72 8.37 -8.16
CA GLU A 86 -9.94 8.58 -8.98
C GLU A 86 -10.92 9.53 -8.31
N ARG A 87 -11.14 9.40 -7.00
CA ARG A 87 -11.99 10.31 -6.22
C ARG A 87 -11.48 11.75 -6.32
N LEU A 88 -10.18 11.96 -6.11
CA LEU A 88 -9.56 13.28 -6.18
C LEU A 88 -9.65 13.88 -7.59
N LEU A 89 -9.47 13.09 -8.65
CA LEU A 89 -9.64 13.55 -10.02
C LEU A 89 -11.08 14.01 -10.31
N ARG A 90 -12.09 13.28 -9.79
CA ARG A 90 -13.50 13.69 -9.92
C ARG A 90 -13.77 15.01 -9.19
N VAL A 91 -13.27 15.16 -7.96
CA VAL A 91 -13.41 16.39 -7.16
C VAL A 91 -12.72 17.56 -7.88
N ARG A 92 -11.50 17.37 -8.39
CA ARG A 92 -10.80 18.39 -9.17
C ARG A 92 -11.61 18.84 -10.38
N GLY A 93 -12.15 17.90 -11.15
CA GLY A 93 -12.99 18.22 -12.31
C GLY A 93 -14.28 18.96 -11.93
N GLN A 94 -14.89 18.65 -10.77
CA GLN A 94 -16.03 19.40 -10.25
C GLN A 94 -15.63 20.84 -9.88
N ALA A 95 -14.50 21.02 -9.21
CA ALA A 95 -13.98 22.34 -8.84
C ALA A 95 -13.64 23.19 -10.07
N GLU A 96 -13.00 22.61 -11.08
CA GLU A 96 -12.70 23.30 -12.35
C GLU A 96 -13.97 23.77 -13.06
N ARG A 97 -15.03 22.94 -13.08
CA ARG A 97 -16.33 23.33 -13.64
C ARG A 97 -17.00 24.46 -12.84
N ALA A 98 -16.97 24.38 -11.51
CA ALA A 98 -17.52 25.40 -10.63
C ALA A 98 -16.78 26.74 -10.81
N LEU A 99 -15.44 26.71 -10.83
CA LEU A 99 -14.62 27.89 -11.10
C LEU A 99 -14.91 28.49 -12.47
N GLY A 100 -15.06 27.65 -13.50
CA GLY A 100 -15.45 28.10 -14.84
C GLY A 100 -16.83 28.78 -14.87
N ALA A 101 -17.80 28.27 -14.11
CA ALA A 101 -19.11 28.90 -13.97
C ALA A 101 -19.03 30.26 -13.27
N LEU A 102 -18.34 30.32 -12.12
CA LEU A 102 -18.14 31.57 -11.38
C LEU A 102 -17.42 32.63 -12.21
N ARG A 103 -16.41 32.25 -13.01
CA ARG A 103 -15.74 33.18 -13.93
C ARG A 103 -16.69 33.75 -14.98
N ARG A 104 -17.59 32.93 -15.55
CA ARG A 104 -18.60 33.40 -16.51
C ARG A 104 -19.62 34.32 -15.85
N ASP A 105 -20.09 33.96 -14.65
CA ASP A 105 -21.03 34.79 -13.90
C ASP A 105 -20.41 36.13 -13.52
N LEU A 106 -19.15 36.14 -13.06
CA LEU A 106 -18.42 37.35 -12.76
C LEU A 106 -18.26 38.23 -14.01
N ALA A 107 -17.82 37.66 -15.15
CA ALA A 107 -17.69 38.41 -16.40
C ALA A 107 -19.03 39.03 -16.84
N ARG A 108 -20.14 38.30 -16.71
CA ARG A 108 -21.48 38.81 -17.01
C ARG A 108 -21.85 39.98 -16.11
N VAL A 109 -21.65 39.85 -14.80
CA VAL A 109 -21.98 40.91 -13.83
C VAL A 109 -21.08 42.13 -14.04
N SER A 110 -19.78 41.93 -14.26
CA SER A 110 -18.86 43.04 -14.55
C SER A 110 -19.28 43.81 -15.81
N ALA A 111 -19.65 43.11 -16.89
CA ALA A 111 -20.14 43.75 -18.10
C ALA A 111 -21.44 44.54 -17.86
N GLN A 112 -22.38 43.99 -17.06
CA GLN A 112 -23.61 44.69 -16.67
C GLN A 112 -23.31 45.97 -15.91
N VAL A 113 -22.42 45.93 -14.91
CA VAL A 113 -22.03 47.10 -14.12
C VAL A 113 -21.37 48.16 -15.02
N LEU A 114 -20.39 47.78 -15.83
CA LEU A 114 -19.70 48.71 -16.73
C LEU A 114 -20.66 49.39 -17.71
N SER A 115 -21.61 48.63 -18.30
CA SER A 115 -22.62 49.19 -19.19
C SER A 115 -23.58 50.20 -18.52
N ALA A 116 -23.76 50.09 -17.20
CA ALA A 116 -24.59 50.98 -16.39
C ALA A 116 -23.83 52.24 -15.94
N LEU A 117 -22.51 52.16 -15.80
CA LEU A 117 -21.66 53.31 -15.48
C LEU A 117 -21.59 54.28 -16.67
N ARG A 118 -21.32 55.55 -16.38
CA ARG A 118 -21.26 56.63 -17.36
C ARG A 118 -19.95 57.40 -17.19
N ASP A 119 -19.32 57.77 -18.29
CA ASP A 119 -18.16 58.66 -18.28
C ASP A 119 -18.58 60.14 -18.02
N GLY A 120 -17.60 61.04 -17.96
CA GLY A 120 -17.85 62.48 -17.76
C GLY A 120 -18.64 63.15 -18.89
N ALA A 121 -18.77 62.51 -20.06
CA ALA A 121 -19.58 62.96 -21.18
C ALA A 121 -20.97 62.29 -21.22
N GLY A 122 -21.29 61.42 -20.25
CA GLY A 122 -22.57 60.71 -20.16
C GLY A 122 -22.67 59.48 -21.06
N ASN A 123 -21.57 58.96 -21.62
CA ASN A 123 -21.57 57.72 -22.40
C ASN A 123 -21.33 56.50 -21.51
N PRO A 124 -21.92 55.32 -21.81
CA PRO A 124 -21.64 54.10 -21.08
C PRO A 124 -20.16 53.69 -21.17
N LEU A 125 -19.62 53.08 -20.12
CA LEU A 125 -18.26 52.53 -20.15
C LEU A 125 -18.25 51.19 -20.92
N PRO A 126 -17.52 51.09 -22.05
CA PRO A 126 -17.47 49.88 -22.85
C PRO A 126 -16.69 48.76 -22.14
N PRO A 127 -17.29 47.57 -21.93
CA PRO A 127 -16.65 46.47 -21.21
C PRO A 127 -15.46 45.83 -21.95
N GLU A 128 -15.24 46.18 -23.23
CA GLU A 128 -14.08 45.75 -24.00
C GLU A 128 -12.82 46.59 -23.70
N ARG A 129 -13.00 47.78 -23.10
CA ARG A 129 -11.90 48.72 -22.80
C ARG A 129 -11.65 48.91 -21.31
N PHE A 130 -12.62 48.52 -20.47
CA PHE A 130 -12.56 48.70 -19.03
C PHE A 130 -12.82 47.38 -18.32
N GLY A 131 -12.10 47.13 -17.24
CA GLY A 131 -12.30 46.03 -16.31
C GLY A 131 -12.65 46.55 -14.91
N LEU A 132 -13.30 45.70 -14.10
CA LEU A 132 -13.44 45.92 -12.68
C LEU A 132 -12.44 45.02 -11.95
N CYS A 133 -11.58 45.61 -11.12
CA CYS A 133 -10.62 44.87 -10.32
C CYS A 133 -10.79 45.18 -8.83
N LEU A 134 -10.67 44.14 -8.01
CA LEU A 134 -10.75 44.24 -6.55
C LEU A 134 -9.36 44.61 -6.02
N ALA A 135 -9.26 45.75 -5.37
CA ALA A 135 -8.04 46.20 -4.70
C ALA A 135 -7.80 45.40 -3.40
N ALA A 136 -6.56 45.47 -2.90
CA ALA A 136 -6.13 44.74 -1.71
C ALA A 136 -6.86 45.18 -0.42
N ASP A 137 -7.43 46.38 -0.41
CA ASP A 137 -8.26 46.93 0.67
C ASP A 137 -9.75 46.54 0.56
N GLY A 138 -10.11 45.77 -0.47
CA GLY A 138 -11.49 45.37 -0.76
C GLY A 138 -12.29 46.38 -1.57
N GLY A 139 -11.71 47.51 -1.99
CA GLY A 139 -12.33 48.46 -2.91
C GLY A 139 -12.42 47.91 -4.35
N ILE A 140 -13.36 48.41 -5.16
CA ILE A 140 -13.45 48.07 -6.59
C ILE A 140 -12.96 49.26 -7.42
N ASN A 141 -11.96 49.02 -8.25
CA ASN A 141 -11.37 50.01 -9.16
C ASN A 141 -11.66 49.66 -10.62
N LEU A 142 -11.60 50.68 -11.48
CA LEU A 142 -11.60 50.51 -12.93
C LEU A 142 -10.15 50.30 -13.40
N GLU A 143 -9.95 49.33 -14.29
CA GLU A 143 -8.69 49.03 -14.97
C GLU A 143 -8.83 49.15 -16.48
#